data_AF-A0A0H2UEH0-F1
#
_entry.id   AF-A0A0H2UEH0-F1
#
_cell.length_a   1.000
_cell.length_b   1.000
_cell.length_c   1.000
_cell.angle_alpha   90.00
_cell.angle_beta   90.00
_cell.angle_gamma   90.00
#
_symmetry.space_group_name_H-M   'P 1'
#
loop_
_entity.id
_entity.type
_entity.pdbx_description
1 polymer ?
#
loop_
_entity_poly.entity_id
_entity_poly.type
_entity_poly.pdbx_seq_one_letter_code
_entity_poly.pdbx_strand_id
1 'polypeptide(L)'
;MRADSILSVLAGTYTLLNTSTTLNGVPVPDEAYGHNPSGILVYTKSGFVTATITSTDPEDRPKGLTFPPEAGQSDADWANVARHMVAYAGPVTVSDAVPATNTSGQ
;
A
#
# COMPACT_ATOMS: atom_id res chain seq x y z
N MET A 1 3.22 18.58 -20.71
CA MET A 1 2.16 17.55 -20.59
C MET A 1 1.18 18.05 -19.54
N ARG A 2 -0.15 17.98 -19.74
CA ARG A 2 -1.12 18.43 -18.72
C ARG A 2 -1.23 17.37 -17.61
N ALA A 3 -1.45 17.78 -16.35
CA ALA A 3 -1.55 16.88 -15.20
C ALA A 3 -2.58 15.75 -15.40
N ASP A 4 -3.74 16.06 -15.99
CA ASP A 4 -4.79 15.09 -16.29
C ASP A 4 -4.33 13.97 -17.25
N SER A 5 -3.39 14.29 -18.15
CA SER A 5 -2.81 13.31 -19.08
C SER A 5 -1.89 12.33 -18.35
N ILE A 6 -1.19 12.77 -17.30
CA ILE A 6 -0.33 11.90 -16.48
C ILE A 6 -1.18 10.97 -15.63
N LEU A 7 -2.19 11.50 -14.92
CA LEU A 7 -3.11 10.67 -14.12
C LEU A 7 -3.85 9.65 -14.98
N SER A 8 -4.21 10.01 -16.22
CA SER A 8 -4.83 9.07 -17.16
C SER A 8 -3.92 7.90 -17.56
N VAL A 9 -2.61 8.13 -17.63
CA VAL A 9 -1.60 7.09 -17.92
C VAL A 9 -1.30 6.24 -16.69
N LEU A 10 -1.30 6.84 -15.50
CA LEU A 10 -1.09 6.14 -14.23
C LEU A 10 -2.33 5.36 -13.77
N ALA A 11 -3.51 5.60 -14.35
CA ALA A 11 -4.72 4.90 -13.96
C ALA A 11 -4.60 3.40 -14.24
N GLY A 12 -4.80 2.59 -13.20
CA GLY A 12 -4.60 1.15 -13.27
C GLY A 12 -4.47 0.51 -11.90
N THR A 13 -4.32 -0.82 -11.91
CA THR A 13 -4.08 -1.62 -10.71
C THR A 13 -2.62 -2.06 -10.71
N TYR A 14 -1.94 -1.82 -9.59
CA TYR A 14 -0.53 -2.10 -9.40
C TYR A 14 -0.38 -3.05 -8.21
N THR A 15 0.54 -4.01 -8.34
CA THR A 15 0.88 -4.93 -7.25
C THR A 15 2.22 -4.51 -6.64
N LEU A 16 2.31 -4.64 -5.33
CA LEU A 16 3.58 -4.52 -4.61
C LEU A 16 4.49 -5.69 -5.03
N LEU A 17 5.73 -5.38 -5.40
CA LEU A 17 6.74 -6.39 -5.78
C LEU A 17 7.81 -6.57 -4.71
N ASN A 18 8.24 -5.49 -4.06
CA ASN A 18 9.21 -5.49 -2.98
C ASN A 18 9.05 -4.24 -2.12
N THR A 19 9.68 -4.27 -0.96
CA THR A 19 9.81 -3.13 -0.05
C THR A 19 11.28 -2.90 0.25
N SER A 20 11.63 -1.65 0.49
CA SER A 20 12.91 -1.29 1.10
C SER A 20 12.69 -0.08 1.98
N THR A 21 13.26 -0.13 3.19
CA THR A 21 13.17 0.96 4.15
C THR A 21 14.57 1.40 4.54
N THR A 22 14.74 2.70 4.72
CA THR A 22 15.98 3.29 5.21
C THR A 22 15.69 4.18 6.40
N LEU A 23 16.56 4.12 7.41
CA LEU A 23 16.56 5.05 8.53
C LEU A 23 17.89 5.81 8.51
N ASN A 24 17.83 7.12 8.30
CA ASN A 24 19.02 7.98 8.15
C ASN A 24 20.00 7.50 7.06
N GLY A 25 19.47 7.00 5.94
CA GLY A 25 20.27 6.50 4.81
C GLY A 25 20.86 5.10 5.02
N VAL A 26 20.63 4.47 6.17
CA VAL A 26 21.04 3.08 6.43
C VAL A 26 19.84 2.17 6.17
N PRO A 27 19.99 1.11 5.35
CA PRO A 27 18.94 0.10 5.19
C PRO A 27 18.55 -0.52 6.53
N VAL A 28 17.25 -0.61 6.79
CA VAL A 28 16.69 -1.30 7.97
C VAL A 28 15.59 -2.26 7.52
N PRO A 29 15.32 -3.33 8.29
CA PRO A 29 14.19 -4.21 8.01
C PRO A 29 12.88 -3.42 7.97
N ASP A 30 12.04 -3.75 6.98
CA ASP A 30 10.69 -3.22 6.85
C ASP A 30 9.69 -4.29 7.27
N GLU A 31 9.46 -4.40 8.58
CA GLU A 31 8.67 -5.48 9.19
C GLU A 31 7.26 -5.02 9.62
N ALA A 32 6.89 -3.77 9.35
CA ALA A 32 5.59 -3.24 9.76
C ALA A 32 4.39 -4.01 9.16
N TYR A 33 4.62 -4.62 7.99
CA TYR A 33 3.62 -5.41 7.27
C TYR A 33 4.11 -6.84 7.00
N GLY A 34 4.96 -7.38 7.89
CA GLY A 34 5.57 -8.71 7.73
C GLY A 34 6.71 -8.75 6.71
N HIS A 35 7.31 -9.92 6.53
CA HIS A 35 8.52 -10.09 5.73
C HIS A 35 8.28 -10.05 4.22
N ASN A 36 7.10 -10.48 3.76
CA ASN A 36 6.75 -10.56 2.33
C ASN A 36 5.34 -10.00 2.07
N PRO A 37 5.09 -8.72 2.35
CA PRO A 37 3.75 -8.15 2.29
C PRO A 37 3.11 -8.30 0.91
N SER A 38 1.79 -8.51 0.91
CA SER A 38 0.97 -8.39 -0.30
C SER A 38 0.34 -7.00 -0.33
N GLY A 39 0.45 -6.31 -1.47
CA GLY A 39 -0.08 -4.97 -1.61
C GLY A 39 -0.68 -4.69 -2.98
N ILE A 40 -1.77 -3.93 -3.01
CA ILE A 40 -2.43 -3.46 -4.23
C ILE A 40 -2.67 -1.96 -4.13
N LEU A 41 -2.31 -1.23 -5.17
CA LEU A 41 -2.69 0.16 -5.38
C LEU A 41 -3.61 0.26 -6.60
N VAL A 42 -4.66 1.06 -6.50
CA VAL A 42 -5.57 1.35 -7.62
C VAL A 42 -5.61 2.85 -7.84
N TYR A 43 -5.12 3.30 -8.99
CA TYR A 43 -5.24 4.68 -9.43
C TYR A 43 -6.41 4.82 -10.39
N THR A 44 -7.23 5.85 -10.16
CA THR A 44 -8.36 6.17 -11.03
C THR A 44 -8.04 7.37 -11.93
N LYS A 45 -8.64 7.39 -13.12
CA LYS A 45 -8.52 8.54 -14.05
C LYS A 45 -9.06 9.84 -13.47
N SER A 46 -9.96 9.75 -12.49
CA SER A 46 -10.53 10.88 -11.77
C SER A 46 -9.63 11.44 -10.66
N GLY A 47 -8.40 10.93 -10.50
CA GLY A 47 -7.45 11.48 -9.53
C GLY A 47 -7.64 10.98 -8.10
N PHE A 48 -8.03 9.72 -7.92
CA PHE A 48 -8.06 9.05 -6.63
C PHE A 48 -7.17 7.81 -6.63
N VAL A 49 -6.60 7.51 -5.47
CA VAL A 49 -5.86 6.28 -5.19
C VAL A 49 -6.51 5.53 -4.03
N THR A 50 -6.54 4.21 -4.12
CA THR A 50 -6.70 3.33 -2.95
C THR A 50 -5.44 2.49 -2.81
N ALA A 51 -5.00 2.25 -1.57
CA ALA A 51 -3.93 1.32 -1.28
C ALA A 51 -4.36 0.37 -0.18
N THR A 52 -4.03 -0.90 -0.36
CA THR A 52 -4.16 -1.93 0.67
C THR A 52 -2.86 -2.71 0.71
N ILE A 53 -2.23 -2.82 1.87
CA ILE A 53 -1.04 -3.63 2.09
C ILE A 53 -1.26 -4.45 3.37
N THR A 54 -0.94 -5.74 3.33
CA THR A 54 -1.15 -6.68 4.43
C THR A 54 0.01 -7.66 4.54
N SER A 55 0.31 -8.08 5.77
CA SER A 55 1.21 -9.20 6.01
C SER A 55 0.71 -10.50 5.37
N THR A 56 1.66 -11.32 4.96
CA THR A 56 1.45 -12.71 4.54
C THR A 56 2.01 -13.72 5.53
N ASP A 57 2.65 -13.24 6.60
CA ASP A 57 3.30 -14.12 7.57
C ASP A 57 2.24 -14.91 8.34
N PRO A 58 2.46 -16.22 8.57
CA PRO A 58 1.43 -17.06 9.20
C PRO A 58 1.04 -16.62 10.62
N GLU A 59 1.96 -15.98 11.34
CA GLU A 59 1.75 -15.52 12.72
C GLU A 59 0.82 -14.29 12.79
N ASP A 60 0.82 -13.45 11.75
CA ASP A 60 -0.04 -12.27 11.64
C ASP A 60 -1.45 -12.63 11.13
N ARG A 61 -1.65 -13.88 10.70
CA ARG A 61 -2.88 -14.36 10.06
C ARG A 61 -3.42 -15.62 10.76
N PRO A 62 -4.03 -15.49 11.95
CA PRO A 62 -4.57 -16.61 12.69
C PRO A 62 -5.55 -17.45 11.85
N LYS A 63 -5.32 -18.76 11.77
CA LYS A 63 -6.07 -19.68 10.89
C LYS A 63 -7.54 -19.86 11.26
N GLY A 64 -7.94 -19.45 12.47
CA GLY A 64 -9.32 -19.57 12.97
C GLY A 64 -10.24 -18.42 12.54
N LEU A 65 -9.71 -17.41 11.84
CA LEU A 65 -10.50 -16.28 11.35
C LEU A 65 -11.10 -16.58 9.98
N THR A 66 -12.32 -16.08 9.75
CA THR A 66 -13.05 -16.23 8.48
C THR A 66 -13.56 -14.86 8.04
N PHE A 67 -13.72 -14.67 6.73
CA PHE A 67 -14.43 -13.50 6.22
C PHE A 67 -15.69 -13.96 5.45
N PRO A 68 -16.90 -13.48 5.81
CA PRO A 68 -17.21 -12.59 6.95
C PRO A 68 -16.92 -13.22 8.32
N PRO A 69 -16.75 -12.42 9.39
CA PRO A 69 -16.47 -12.92 10.73
C PRO A 69 -17.62 -13.78 11.26
N GLU A 70 -17.29 -14.93 11.85
CA GLU A 70 -18.24 -15.80 12.55
C GLU A 70 -18.38 -15.41 14.02
N ALA A 71 -19.51 -15.75 14.62
CA ALA A 71 -19.74 -15.52 16.05
C ALA A 71 -18.74 -16.33 16.89
N GLY A 72 -18.10 -15.67 17.86
CA GLY A 72 -17.14 -16.29 18.79
C GLY A 72 -15.68 -16.22 18.33
N GLN A 73 -15.39 -15.66 17.15
CA GLN A 73 -14.01 -15.32 16.78
C GLN A 73 -13.45 -14.21 17.68
N SER A 74 -12.15 -14.30 17.99
CA SER A 74 -11.49 -13.41 18.94
C SER A 74 -11.22 -12.03 18.33
N ASP A 75 -11.66 -10.97 19.03
CA ASP A 75 -11.31 -9.59 18.68
C ASP A 75 -9.79 -9.35 18.73
N ALA A 76 -9.06 -10.07 19.60
CA ALA A 76 -7.61 -9.95 19.69
C ALA A 76 -6.91 -10.51 18.45
N ASP A 77 -7.45 -11.58 17.86
CA ASP A 77 -6.93 -12.17 16.63
C ASP A 77 -7.19 -11.23 15.44
N TRP A 78 -8.39 -10.65 15.35
CA TRP A 78 -8.70 -9.62 14.36
C TRP A 78 -7.85 -8.36 14.51
N ALA A 79 -7.60 -7.93 15.75
CA ALA A 79 -6.72 -6.81 16.04
C ALA A 79 -5.27 -7.09 15.62
N ASN A 80 -4.80 -8.34 15.74
CA ASN A 80 -3.49 -8.75 15.27
C ASN A 80 -3.38 -8.64 13.73
N VAL A 81 -4.40 -9.09 13.00
CA VAL A 81 -4.47 -8.92 11.54
C VAL A 81 -4.46 -7.43 11.17
N ALA A 82 -5.30 -6.63 11.82
CA ALA A 82 -5.44 -5.20 11.53
C ALA A 82 -4.16 -4.40 11.82
N ARG A 83 -3.37 -4.80 12.83
CA ARG A 83 -2.09 -4.16 13.16
C ARG A 83 -1.07 -4.27 12.03
N HIS A 84 -1.11 -5.37 11.26
CA HIS A 84 -0.18 -5.65 10.16
C HIS A 84 -0.80 -5.35 8.78
N MET A 85 -1.77 -4.43 8.77
CA MET A 85 -2.46 -3.99 7.58
C MET A 85 -2.52 -2.46 7.54
N VAL A 86 -2.36 -1.91 6.36
CA VAL A 86 -2.71 -0.52 6.08
C VAL A 86 -3.68 -0.47 4.91
N ALA A 87 -4.73 0.32 5.07
CA ALA A 87 -5.65 0.66 3.99
C ALA A 87 -5.93 2.15 4.01
N TYR A 88 -5.79 2.81 2.87
CA TYR A 88 -6.15 4.21 2.72
C TYR A 88 -6.74 4.48 1.34
N ALA A 89 -7.49 5.57 1.25
CA ALA A 89 -7.99 6.11 0.01
C ALA A 89 -7.93 7.63 0.07
N GLY A 90 -7.62 8.26 -1.06
CA GLY A 90 -7.53 9.72 -1.10
C GLY A 90 -7.32 10.28 -2.51
N PRO A 91 -7.43 11.60 -2.65
CA PRO A 91 -7.10 12.27 -3.89
C PRO A 91 -5.59 12.19 -4.16
N VAL A 92 -5.22 12.13 -5.43
CA VAL A 92 -3.83 12.24 -5.90
C VAL A 92 -3.72 13.39 -6.89
N THR A 93 -2.67 14.20 -6.75
CA THR A 93 -2.40 15.35 -7.61
C THR A 93 -0.97 15.28 -8.12
N VAL A 94 -0.77 15.67 -9.38
CA VAL A 94 0.57 15.83 -9.96
C VAL A 94 0.99 17.28 -9.77
N SER A 95 2.10 17.51 -9.08
CA SER A 95 2.66 18.85 -8.88
C SER A 95 3.47 19.27 -10.09
N ASP A 96 3.42 20.54 -10.49
CA ASP A 96 4.28 21.13 -11.52
C ASP A 96 5.43 21.97 -10.94
N ALA A 97 5.53 22.04 -9.60
CA ALA A 97 6.51 22.88 -8.91
C ALA A 97 7.96 22.37 -9.01
N VAL A 98 8.15 21.06 -9.25
CA VAL A 98 9.48 20.46 -9.43
C VAL A 98 9.74 20.22 -10.92
N PRO A 99 10.71 20.91 -11.53
CA PRO A 99 11.06 20.71 -12.93
C PRO A 99 11.60 19.30 -13.15
N ALA A 100 10.94 18.53 -14.02
CA ALA A 100 11.46 17.25 -14.47
C ALA A 100 12.42 17.45 -15.67
N THR A 101 13.50 16.69 -15.69
CA THR A 101 14.43 16.54 -16.81
C THR A 101 14.44 15.09 -17.28
N ASN A 102 15.16 14.80 -18.37
CA ASN A 102 15.27 13.43 -18.89
C ASN A 102 15.93 12.44 -17.92
N THR A 103 16.67 12.92 -16.93
CA THR A 103 17.45 12.08 -15.99
C THR A 103 17.10 12.35 -14.53
N SER A 104 16.24 13.33 -14.26
CA SER A 104 15.77 13.67 -12.91
C SER A 104 14.29 13.95 -13.01
N GLY A 105 13.47 13.03 -12.50
CA GLY A 105 12.03 13.17 -12.46
C GLY A 105 11.53 13.93 -11.24
N GLN A 106 10.21 14.04 -11.16
CA GLN A 106 9.46 14.24 -9.92
C GLN A 106 9.53 12.99 -9.04
#